data_AF-A0A1Q7YN87-F1
#
_entry.id   AF-A0A1Q7YN87-F1
#
_cell.length_a   1.000
_cell.length_b   1.000
_cell.length_c   1.000
_cell.angle_alpha   90.00
_cell.angle_beta   90.00
_cell.angle_gamma   90.00
#
_symmetry.space_group_name_H-M   'P 1'
#
loop_
_entity.id
_entity.type
_entity.pdbx_description
1 polymer ?
#
loop_
_entity_poly.entity_id
_entity_poly.type
_entity_poly.pdbx_seq_one_letter_code
_entity_poly.pdbx_strand_id
1 'polypeptide(L)'
;MGEALRALKIPVGKVIASKFYRAQEAAKLLDVGEVTASVDVTEGGLVVSPRENQRRAKALRELLSTPTAEGKNTIIVSHKPNLQDAAGKEFGDLAESEVVVFWPLGEGKFKTVARVVPSSKWTEWAK
;
A
#
# COMPACT_ATOMS: atom_id res chain seq x y z
N MET A 1 2.00 8.77 11.01
CA MET A 1 1.63 8.53 9.59
C MET A 1 0.25 9.12 9.28
N GLY A 2 -0.85 8.58 9.82
CA GLY A 2 -2.20 9.11 9.55
C GLY A 2 -2.33 10.61 9.84
N GLU A 3 -1.79 11.05 10.99
CA GLU A 3 -1.70 12.47 11.33
C GLU A 3 -0.98 13.31 10.27
N ALA A 4 0.17 12.83 9.76
CA ALA A 4 0.93 13.54 8.74
C ALA A 4 0.14 13.63 7.41
N LEU A 5 -0.55 12.56 7.00
CA LEU A 5 -1.43 12.58 5.83
C LEU A 5 -2.52 13.65 5.96
N ARG A 6 -3.14 13.76 7.14
CA ARG A 6 -4.15 14.79 7.44
C ARG A 6 -3.56 16.20 7.49
N ALA A 7 -2.42 16.39 8.16
CA ALA A 7 -1.76 17.69 8.27
C ALA A 7 -1.34 18.24 6.89
N LEU A 8 -0.79 17.36 6.04
CA LEU A 8 -0.43 17.67 4.64
C LEU A 8 -1.64 17.76 3.70
N LYS A 9 -2.86 17.50 4.20
CA LYS A 9 -4.10 17.49 3.43
C LYS A 9 -4.03 16.59 2.19
N ILE A 10 -3.35 15.44 2.30
CA ILE A 10 -3.25 14.48 1.20
C ILE A 10 -4.65 13.90 0.91
N PRO A 11 -5.20 14.12 -0.28
CA PRO A 11 -6.54 13.63 -0.60
C PRO A 11 -6.52 12.11 -0.79
N VAL A 12 -7.31 11.40 0.01
CA VAL A 12 -7.45 9.93 -0.05
C VAL A 12 -8.84 9.59 -0.59
N GLY A 13 -8.88 8.76 -1.62
CA GLY A 13 -10.12 8.28 -2.22
C GLY A 13 -10.53 6.89 -1.77
N LYS A 14 -9.56 6.00 -1.52
CA LYS A 14 -9.78 4.61 -1.10
C LYS A 14 -8.71 4.18 -0.11
N VAL A 15 -9.11 3.40 0.89
CA VAL A 15 -8.19 2.68 1.77
C VAL A 15 -8.48 1.19 1.64
N ILE A 16 -7.51 0.43 1.13
CA ILE A 16 -7.61 -1.01 0.96
C ILE A 16 -6.64 -1.67 1.95
N ALA A 17 -7.11 -2.62 2.73
CA ALA A 17 -6.28 -3.34 3.70
C ALA A 17 -6.29 -4.84 3.43
N SER A 18 -5.22 -5.50 3.85
CA SER A 18 -5.23 -6.96 3.97
C SER A 18 -6.35 -7.42 4.93
N LYS A 19 -6.87 -8.62 4.71
CA LYS A 19 -7.83 -9.30 5.60
C LYS A 19 -7.26 -9.60 6.99
N PHE A 20 -5.94 -9.58 7.19
CA PHE A 20 -5.38 -9.75 8.53
C PHE A 20 -5.69 -8.55 9.42
N TYR A 21 -6.20 -8.82 10.63
CA TYR A 21 -6.61 -7.78 11.58
C TYR A 21 -5.54 -6.73 11.83
N ARG A 22 -4.26 -7.12 11.93
CA ARG A 22 -3.13 -6.17 12.08
C ARG A 22 -3.08 -5.10 10.99
N ALA A 23 -3.39 -5.45 9.74
CA ALA A 23 -3.40 -4.50 8.63
C ALA A 23 -4.68 -3.65 8.63
N GLN A 24 -5.83 -4.25 8.99
CA GLN A 24 -7.09 -3.51 9.10
C GLN A 24 -7.04 -2.47 10.21
N GLU A 25 -6.54 -2.84 11.39
CA GLU A 25 -6.39 -1.92 12.52
C GLU A 25 -5.39 -0.80 12.19
N ALA A 26 -4.25 -1.13 11.58
CA ALA A 26 -3.30 -0.11 11.10
C ALA A 26 -3.95 0.84 10.08
N ALA A 27 -4.74 0.33 9.14
CA ALA A 27 -5.46 1.15 8.17
C ALA A 27 -6.51 2.05 8.82
N LYS A 28 -7.25 1.56 9.81
CA LYS A 28 -8.23 2.36 10.58
C LYS A 28 -7.56 3.48 11.36
N LEU A 29 -6.42 3.20 11.98
CA LEU A 29 -5.62 4.19 12.72
C LEU A 29 -5.07 5.31 11.81
N LEU A 30 -5.03 5.10 10.49
CA LEU A 30 -4.70 6.18 9.57
C LEU A 30 -5.77 7.27 9.58
N ASP A 31 -7.05 6.95 9.85
CA ASP A 31 -8.16 7.91 9.95
C ASP A 31 -8.18 8.92 8.78
N VAL A 32 -8.29 8.38 7.57
CA VAL A 32 -8.30 9.12 6.28
C VAL A 32 -9.35 8.60 5.29
N GLY A 33 -10.24 7.71 5.74
CA GLY A 33 -11.29 7.13 4.91
C GLY A 33 -11.73 5.75 5.37
N GLU A 34 -12.79 5.24 4.73
CA GLU A 34 -13.31 3.90 5.00
C GLU A 34 -12.35 2.80 4.51
N VAL A 35 -12.13 1.80 5.35
CA VAL A 35 -11.22 0.68 5.09
C VAL A 35 -11.96 -0.49 4.44
N THR A 36 -11.59 -0.82 3.21
CA THR A 36 -12.06 -2.04 2.54
C THR A 36 -11.03 -3.16 2.67
N ALA A 37 -11.39 -4.24 3.36
CA ALA A 37 -10.50 -5.38 3.51
C ALA A 37 -10.59 -6.33 2.30
N SER A 38 -9.46 -6.63 1.65
CA SER A 38 -9.39 -7.47 0.44
C SER A 38 -8.35 -8.59 0.53
N VAL A 39 -8.70 -9.75 -0.04
CA VAL A 39 -7.78 -10.89 -0.20
C VAL A 39 -6.67 -10.56 -1.21
N ASP A 40 -6.94 -9.69 -2.17
CA ASP A 40 -6.02 -9.34 -3.25
C ASP A 40 -4.76 -8.60 -2.77
N VAL A 41 -4.84 -7.97 -1.59
CA VAL A 41 -3.70 -7.31 -0.94
C VAL A 41 -3.25 -8.06 0.32
N THR A 42 -3.67 -9.32 0.49
CA THR A 42 -3.30 -10.16 1.65
C THR A 42 -2.22 -11.15 1.28
N GLU A 43 -1.14 -11.21 2.06
CA GLU A 43 -0.12 -12.23 1.86
C GLU A 43 -0.72 -13.65 1.98
N GLY A 44 -0.31 -14.54 1.08
CA GLY A 44 -0.69 -15.95 1.14
C GLY A 44 0.41 -16.84 1.72
N GLY A 45 1.68 -16.52 1.44
CA GLY A 45 2.83 -17.28 1.94
C GLY A 45 2.73 -18.77 1.59
N LEU A 46 3.09 -19.64 2.54
CA LEU A 46 2.98 -21.09 2.38
C LEU A 46 1.57 -21.64 2.68
N VAL A 47 0.63 -20.79 3.12
CA VAL A 47 -0.73 -21.20 3.52
C VAL A 47 -1.62 -21.42 2.30
N VAL A 48 -1.32 -20.76 1.18
CA VAL A 48 -2.09 -20.87 -0.07
C VAL A 48 -1.25 -21.47 -1.18
N SER A 49 -1.92 -21.98 -2.22
CA SER A 49 -1.23 -22.53 -3.39
C SER A 49 -0.35 -21.47 -4.10
N PRO A 50 0.73 -21.88 -4.79
CA PRO A 50 1.53 -20.97 -5.62
C PRO A 50 0.69 -20.20 -6.66
N ARG A 51 -0.33 -20.86 -7.24
CA ARG A 51 -1.26 -20.22 -8.18
C ARG A 51 -2.05 -19.09 -7.53
N GLU A 52 -2.49 -19.26 -6.29
CA GLU A 52 -3.21 -18.22 -5.55
C GLU A 52 -2.27 -17.06 -5.15
N ASN A 53 -1.02 -17.35 -4.76
CA ASN A 53 -0.04 -16.29 -4.54
C ASN A 53 0.20 -15.46 -5.82
N GLN A 54 0.36 -16.11 -6.97
CA GLN A 54 0.51 -15.42 -8.26
C GLN A 54 -0.72 -14.57 -8.62
N ARG A 55 -1.93 -15.07 -8.36
CA ARG A 55 -3.17 -14.30 -8.57
C ARG A 55 -3.20 -13.03 -7.72
N ARG A 56 -2.86 -13.13 -6.43
CA ARG A 56 -2.82 -11.98 -5.52
C ARG A 56 -1.73 -10.98 -5.90
N ALA A 57 -0.54 -11.46 -6.26
CA ALA A 57 0.55 -10.62 -6.74
C ALA A 57 0.14 -9.84 -8.00
N LYS A 58 -0.54 -10.50 -8.95
CA LYS A 58 -1.09 -9.83 -10.15
C LYS A 58 -2.14 -8.78 -9.79
N ALA A 59 -3.06 -9.09 -8.87
CA ALA A 59 -4.09 -8.16 -8.44
C ALA A 59 -3.51 -6.93 -7.72
N LEU A 60 -2.52 -7.12 -6.84
CA LEU A 60 -1.79 -6.01 -6.22
C LEU A 60 -1.04 -5.19 -7.28
N ARG A 61 -0.38 -5.84 -8.24
CA ARG A 61 0.30 -5.15 -9.35
C ARG A 61 -0.66 -4.29 -10.17
N GLU A 62 -1.85 -4.82 -10.46
CA GLU A 62 -2.92 -4.09 -11.14
C GLU A 62 -3.34 -2.86 -10.34
N LEU A 63 -3.58 -3.00 -9.03
CA LEU A 63 -3.89 -1.87 -8.13
C LEU A 63 -2.81 -0.79 -8.14
N LEU A 64 -1.52 -1.17 -8.10
CA LEU A 64 -0.39 -0.23 -8.14
C LEU A 64 -0.26 0.49 -9.49
N SER A 65 -0.72 -0.14 -10.57
CA SER A 65 -0.66 0.42 -11.93
C SER A 65 -1.90 1.20 -12.35
N THR A 66 -2.98 1.15 -11.58
CA THR A 66 -4.28 1.74 -11.93
C THR A 66 -4.32 3.22 -11.52
N PRO A 67 -4.55 4.16 -12.46
CA PRO A 67 -4.79 5.55 -12.12
C PRO A 67 -5.93 5.70 -11.13
N THR A 68 -5.72 6.55 -10.13
CA THR A 68 -6.74 6.86 -9.13
C THR A 68 -7.74 7.88 -9.67
N ALA A 69 -8.84 8.07 -8.94
CA ALA A 69 -9.74 9.19 -9.23
C ALA A 69 -8.97 10.52 -9.20
N GLU A 70 -9.34 11.45 -10.07
CA GLU A 70 -8.64 12.72 -10.25
C GLU A 70 -8.40 13.43 -8.90
N GLY A 71 -7.14 13.83 -8.66
CA GLY A 71 -6.73 14.50 -7.44
C GLY A 71 -6.83 13.66 -6.17
N LYS A 72 -6.95 12.32 -6.23
CA LYS A 72 -7.02 11.45 -5.05
C LYS A 72 -5.95 10.37 -5.05
N ASN A 73 -5.64 9.85 -3.88
CA ASN A 73 -4.72 8.73 -3.67
C ASN A 73 -5.47 7.48 -3.18
N THR A 74 -4.95 6.30 -3.52
CA THR A 74 -5.37 5.02 -2.91
C THR A 74 -4.29 4.59 -1.93
N ILE A 75 -4.68 4.31 -0.69
CA ILE A 75 -3.78 3.75 0.32
C ILE A 75 -4.00 2.23 0.34
N ILE A 76 -2.90 1.47 0.30
CA ILE A 76 -2.90 0.02 0.40
C ILE A 76 -2.06 -0.40 1.60
N VAL A 77 -2.69 -1.04 2.59
CA VAL A 77 -2.01 -1.59 3.78
C VAL A 77 -1.88 -3.10 3.62
N SER A 78 -0.66 -3.54 3.31
CA SER A 78 -0.33 -4.92 2.90
C SER A 78 0.91 -5.42 3.66
N HIS A 79 1.58 -6.45 3.12
CA HIS A 79 2.74 -7.11 3.72
C HIS A 79 3.90 -7.15 2.72
N LYS A 80 5.12 -7.15 3.25
CA LYS A 80 6.35 -7.14 2.45
C LYS A 80 6.44 -8.27 1.42
N PRO A 81 6.15 -9.56 1.74
CA PRO A 81 6.26 -10.64 0.76
C PRO A 81 5.34 -10.44 -0.45
N ASN A 82 4.10 -10.00 -0.19
CA ASN A 82 3.12 -9.72 -1.26
C ASN A 82 3.58 -8.55 -2.15
N LEU A 83 4.15 -7.50 -1.56
CA LEU A 83 4.72 -6.39 -2.33
C LEU A 83 5.89 -6.85 -3.19
N GLN A 84 6.77 -7.70 -2.66
CA GLN A 84 7.91 -8.22 -3.42
C GLN A 84 7.47 -9.03 -4.64
N ASP A 85 6.41 -9.82 -4.50
CA ASP A 85 5.88 -10.63 -5.60
C ASP A 85 5.15 -9.78 -6.65
N ALA A 86 4.52 -8.68 -6.24
CA ALA A 86 3.80 -7.77 -7.16
C ALA A 86 4.73 -6.76 -7.87
N ALA A 87 5.71 -6.23 -7.13
CA ALA A 87 6.46 -5.04 -7.53
C ALA A 87 7.97 -5.24 -7.69
N GLY A 88 8.55 -6.31 -7.12
CA GLY A 88 9.96 -6.66 -7.34
C GLY A 88 10.71 -6.97 -6.04
N LYS A 89 11.81 -7.72 -6.16
CA LYS A 89 12.58 -8.20 -5.00
C LYS A 89 13.37 -7.09 -4.29
N GLU A 90 13.57 -5.94 -4.93
CA GLU A 90 14.19 -4.76 -4.35
C GLU A 90 13.48 -4.23 -3.10
N PHE A 91 12.20 -4.57 -2.90
CA PHE A 91 11.46 -4.23 -1.67
C PHE A 91 11.69 -5.22 -0.51
N GLY A 92 12.69 -6.11 -0.60
CA GLY A 92 13.02 -7.07 0.46
C GLY A 92 13.54 -6.43 1.75
N ASP A 93 14.07 -5.21 1.64
CA ASP A 93 14.56 -4.39 2.76
C ASP A 93 13.48 -3.47 3.36
N LEU A 94 12.22 -3.54 2.88
CA LEU A 94 11.15 -2.68 3.36
C LEU A 94 11.00 -2.80 4.87
N ALA A 95 11.14 -1.67 5.56
CA ALA A 95 11.03 -1.59 7.01
C ALA A 95 9.55 -1.57 7.45
N GLU A 96 9.31 -1.94 8.71
CA GLU A 96 7.98 -1.77 9.30
C GLU A 96 7.58 -0.29 9.30
N SER A 97 6.30 -0.03 9.00
CA SER A 97 5.75 1.33 8.88
C SER A 97 6.37 2.21 7.80
N GLU A 98 7.16 1.65 6.89
CA GLU A 98 7.65 2.34 5.68
C GLU A 98 6.54 2.42 4.62
N VAL A 99 6.44 3.56 3.94
CA VAL A 99 5.50 3.79 2.83
C VAL A 99 6.26 3.89 1.52
N VAL A 100 5.84 3.13 0.53
CA VAL A 100 6.29 3.28 -0.85
C VAL A 100 5.20 3.98 -1.65
N VAL A 101 5.59 5.05 -2.35
CA VAL A 101 4.68 5.82 -3.20
C VAL A 101 4.91 5.40 -4.65
N PHE A 102 3.83 4.99 -5.31
CA PHE A 102 3.82 4.58 -6.71
C PHE A 102 3.04 5.57 -7.55
N TRP A 103 3.60 5.91 -8.70
CA TRP A 103 2.90 6.63 -9.77
C TRP A 103 2.39 5.62 -10.81
N PRO A 104 1.07 5.45 -10.98
CA PRO A 104 0.51 4.51 -11.93
C PRO A 104 0.76 4.96 -13.37
N LEU A 105 1.19 4.05 -14.23
CA LEU A 105 1.40 4.29 -15.67
C LEU A 105 0.37 3.55 -16.54
N GLY A 106 -0.55 2.80 -15.94
CA GLY A 106 -1.49 1.91 -16.64
C GLY A 106 -0.86 0.57 -17.04
N GLU A 107 -1.70 -0.36 -17.50
CA GLU A 107 -1.29 -1.64 -18.12
C GLU A 107 -0.28 -2.46 -17.29
N GLY A 108 -0.44 -2.50 -15.97
CA GLY A 108 0.48 -3.25 -15.09
C GLY A 108 1.86 -2.59 -14.92
N LYS A 109 2.01 -1.32 -15.29
CA LYS A 109 3.23 -0.51 -15.13
C LYS A 109 3.01 0.60 -14.11
N PHE A 110 4.06 0.91 -13.36
CA PHE A 110 4.12 2.00 -12.39
C PHE A 110 5.57 2.44 -12.20
N LYS A 111 5.75 3.62 -11.61
CA LYS A 111 7.05 4.14 -11.18
C LYS A 111 7.07 4.30 -9.68
N THR A 112 8.08 3.79 -9.00
CA THR A 112 8.35 4.14 -7.60
C THR A 112 8.86 5.58 -7.56
N VAL A 113 8.13 6.47 -6.88
CA VAL A 113 8.48 7.91 -6.82
C VAL A 113 9.03 8.33 -5.47
N ALA A 114 8.71 7.59 -4.41
CA ALA A 114 9.29 7.82 -3.09
C ALA A 114 9.24 6.56 -2.22
N ARG A 115 10.18 6.48 -1.28
CA ARG A 115 10.14 5.60 -0.11
C ARG A 115 10.22 6.49 1.13
N VAL A 116 9.29 6.34 2.06
CA VAL A 116 9.20 7.19 3.24
C VAL A 116 9.21 6.34 4.50
N VAL A 117 10.34 6.38 5.20
CA VAL A 117 10.62 5.66 6.45
C VAL A 117 9.87 6.28 7.65
N PRO A 118 9.69 5.56 8.78
CA PRO A 118 8.80 5.97 9.85
C PRO A 118 9.16 7.28 10.59
N SER A 119 8.09 7.97 10.97
CA SER A 119 7.86 9.16 11.82
C SER A 119 8.76 10.39 11.69
N SER A 120 10.07 10.33 11.89
CA SER A 120 10.88 11.55 12.06
C SER A 120 10.83 12.48 10.85
N LYS A 121 10.88 11.92 9.63
CA LYS A 121 10.82 12.71 8.39
C LYS A 121 9.42 13.21 8.01
N TRP A 122 8.35 12.50 8.38
CA TRP A 122 6.98 12.94 8.04
C TRP A 122 6.58 14.18 8.83
N THR A 123 6.95 14.24 10.11
CA THR A 123 6.67 15.41 10.95
C THR A 123 7.50 16.63 10.53
N GLU A 124 8.67 16.44 9.92
CA GLU A 124 9.48 17.53 9.35
C GLU A 124 8.76 18.24 8.19
N TRP A 125 8.00 17.52 7.36
CA TRP A 125 7.25 18.09 6.24
C TRP A 125 5.91 18.72 6.65
N ALA A 126 5.42 18.40 7.84
CA ALA A 126 4.14 18.88 8.36
C ALA A 126 4.23 20.20 9.14
N LYS A 127 5.44 20.79 9.25
CA LYS A 127 5.67 22.13 9.83
C LYS A 127 5.57 23.21 8.77
#